data_AF-A0A1H4U7R3-F1
#
_entry.id   AF-A0A1H4U7R3-F1
#
_cell.length_a   1.000
_cell.length_b   1.000
_cell.length_c   1.000
_cell.angle_alpha   90.00
_cell.angle_beta   90.00
_cell.angle_gamma   90.00
#
_symmetry.space_group_name_H-M   'P 1'
#
loop_
_entity.id
_entity.type
_entity.pdbx_description
1 polymer ?
#
loop_
_entity_poly.entity_id
_entity_poly.type
_entity_poly.pdbx_seq_one_letter_code
_entity_poly.pdbx_strand_id
1 'polypeptide(L)'
;MILLGECRPAHTRTAAFATDAKGSCAGEVQAAVTGGTHGGNTGATQGGNTGGTHGGNTMGIGELAGRTGLPVKTIRYYSDIGLLPESARTPGGHRRYAADALPRLRLIQRLRALGTPIAAIAPVMAGERSLAELVVRELDAVQEQLREATWRREVLRALDDCPAPERPRRLTLLAGVGSPDDAHDRLVRYWRWALPAGLPRRLAQAVIDGAVPAPPADPTAATVLAHAELHALATAADRRRQPQPHQVGDVASFYAGLLDACALAGEALVSGCPERRAEALGHFVRTYARIDGHDDTPAFRAHLRALFRRGTRAGSFSLRYWRQALAVTGEAPSPSAASGQGHLAAPLAALHQQVSGLSLTANTG
;
A
#
# COMPACT_ATOMS: atom_id res chain seq x y z
N MET A 1 28.82 -3.96 11.19
CA MET A 1 28.83 -3.40 12.56
C MET A 1 27.42 -2.91 12.89
N ILE A 2 26.58 -3.42 13.81
CA ILE A 2 26.68 -4.47 14.87
C ILE A 2 28.07 -4.57 15.49
N LEU A 3 28.27 -3.88 16.61
CA LEU A 3 29.55 -3.86 17.32
C LEU A 3 29.86 -5.23 17.94
N LEU A 4 30.51 -6.10 17.15
CA LEU A 4 31.53 -7.00 17.67
C LEU A 4 32.49 -6.14 18.50
N GLY A 5 32.55 -6.42 19.79
CA GLY A 5 33.18 -5.56 20.79
C GLY A 5 33.41 -6.33 22.08
N GLU A 6 34.06 -7.49 21.89
CA GLU A 6 34.94 -8.23 22.80
C GLU A 6 34.36 -8.74 24.14
N CYS A 7 34.87 -9.88 24.59
CA CYS A 7 34.38 -10.60 25.75
C CYS A 7 34.89 -10.01 27.07
N ARG A 8 33.99 -9.48 27.90
CA ARG A 8 33.82 -9.87 29.34
C ARG A 8 32.62 -9.15 30.00
N PRO A 9 32.10 -9.65 31.15
CA PRO A 9 30.80 -9.23 31.71
C PRO A 9 30.92 -8.13 32.78
N ALA A 10 29.80 -7.46 33.12
CA ALA A 10 29.08 -7.68 34.40
C ALA A 10 27.90 -6.70 34.68
N HIS A 11 27.11 -7.05 35.70
CA HIS A 11 26.28 -6.21 36.59
C HIS A 11 25.07 -5.36 36.11
N THR A 12 23.89 -6.00 36.19
CA THR A 12 22.70 -5.65 37.04
C THR A 12 21.92 -4.31 36.95
N ARG A 13 20.57 -4.46 36.87
CA ARG A 13 19.50 -3.66 37.54
C ARG A 13 19.29 -2.19 37.08
N THR A 14 18.15 -1.51 37.28
CA THR A 14 16.75 -1.88 37.65
C THR A 14 15.76 -0.91 36.95
N ALA A 15 14.45 -1.19 36.99
CA ALA A 15 13.31 -0.38 36.51
C ALA A 15 13.04 0.89 37.36
N ALA A 16 11.96 1.69 37.28
CA ALA A 16 10.67 1.72 36.54
C ALA A 16 10.22 3.22 36.39
N PHE A 17 8.96 3.71 36.27
CA PHE A 17 7.57 3.19 36.12
C PHE A 17 6.64 4.36 35.66
N ALA A 18 5.46 4.06 35.08
CA ALA A 18 4.17 4.78 35.23
C ALA A 18 4.02 6.22 34.61
N THR A 19 2.83 6.75 34.27
CA THR A 19 1.42 6.24 34.29
C THR A 19 0.51 7.00 33.27
N ASP A 20 -0.72 6.48 33.05
CA ASP A 20 -1.99 7.21 32.79
C ASP A 20 -2.24 7.97 31.44
N ALA A 21 -3.48 8.14 30.93
CA ALA A 21 -4.77 7.49 31.24
C ALA A 21 -5.91 7.77 30.19
N LYS A 22 -6.98 6.95 30.24
CA LYS A 22 -8.42 7.21 29.93
C LYS A 22 -8.89 7.67 28.52
N GLY A 23 -9.69 6.78 27.89
CA GLY A 23 -10.98 7.09 27.25
C GLY A 23 -10.96 7.69 25.82
N SER A 24 -12.09 7.75 25.08
CA SER A 24 -13.40 7.09 25.26
C SER A 24 -14.23 7.17 23.95
N CYS A 25 -15.28 6.36 23.84
CA CYS A 25 -16.42 6.47 22.90
C CYS A 25 -16.12 6.33 21.39
N ALA A 26 -16.58 5.23 20.80
CA ALA A 26 -16.99 5.15 19.40
C ALA A 26 -18.53 5.12 19.34
N GLY A 27 -19.12 5.70 18.30
CA GLY A 27 -20.56 5.63 18.02
C GLY A 27 -20.79 5.09 16.61
N GLU A 28 -21.59 4.04 16.49
CA GLU A 28 -21.76 3.29 15.24
C GLU A 28 -23.20 3.41 14.73
N VAL A 29 -23.36 3.68 13.43
CA VAL A 29 -24.68 3.85 12.79
C VAL A 29 -24.81 2.84 11.66
N GLN A 30 -25.70 1.87 11.85
CA GLN A 30 -25.96 0.82 10.87
C GLN A 30 -26.91 1.32 9.77
N ALA A 31 -26.67 0.88 8.53
CA ALA A 31 -27.60 1.01 7.42
C ALA A 31 -27.76 -0.36 6.74
N ALA A 32 -29.01 -0.81 6.56
CA ALA A 32 -29.34 -2.08 5.93
C ALA A 32 -30.58 -1.93 5.04
N VAL A 33 -30.54 -2.53 3.85
CA VAL A 33 -31.66 -2.84 2.93
C VAL A 33 -31.08 -3.80 1.88
N THR A 34 -31.18 -5.11 2.10
CA THR A 34 -32.18 -6.03 1.50
C THR A 34 -32.15 -6.09 -0.04
N GLY A 35 -31.71 -7.23 -0.58
CA GLY A 35 -31.95 -7.64 -1.97
C GLY A 35 -33.05 -8.71 -2.09
N GLY A 36 -33.52 -8.98 -3.31
CA GLY A 36 -34.51 -10.02 -3.61
C GLY A 36 -34.39 -10.50 -5.06
N THR A 37 -34.63 -11.80 -5.29
CA THR A 37 -34.13 -12.48 -6.50
C THR A 37 -35.11 -13.54 -7.03
N HIS A 38 -35.33 -13.50 -8.36
CA HIS A 38 -35.84 -14.57 -9.24
C HIS A 38 -37.31 -15.03 -9.16
N GLY A 39 -37.79 -15.41 -10.35
CA GLY A 39 -39.08 -16.02 -10.67
C GLY A 39 -39.28 -15.93 -12.18
N GLY A 40 -39.59 -17.03 -12.87
CA GLY A 40 -39.71 -17.06 -14.34
C GLY A 40 -40.56 -18.23 -14.83
N ASN A 41 -40.83 -18.30 -16.14
CA ASN A 41 -41.39 -19.49 -16.78
C ASN A 41 -41.13 -19.51 -18.31
N THR A 42 -41.34 -20.67 -18.94
CA THR A 42 -41.27 -20.90 -20.39
C THR A 42 -42.63 -21.36 -20.96
N GLY A 43 -42.82 -21.20 -22.27
CA GLY A 43 -44.02 -21.60 -23.02
C GLY A 43 -43.76 -21.51 -24.53
N ALA A 44 -44.47 -22.29 -25.35
CA ALA A 44 -43.98 -22.67 -26.70
C ALA A 44 -45.00 -22.54 -27.84
N THR A 45 -44.46 -22.59 -29.07
CA THR A 45 -45.10 -22.97 -30.36
C THR A 45 -46.35 -22.20 -30.84
N GLN A 46 -46.21 -21.47 -31.95
CA GLN A 46 -46.54 -21.96 -33.31
C GLN A 46 -46.04 -20.98 -34.39
N GLY A 47 -46.07 -21.40 -35.66
CA GLY A 47 -45.59 -20.60 -36.80
C GLY A 47 -46.71 -20.06 -37.70
N GLY A 48 -46.47 -18.94 -38.37
CA GLY A 48 -47.38 -18.33 -39.35
C GLY A 48 -46.61 -17.44 -40.32
N ASN A 49 -46.92 -17.54 -41.62
CA ASN A 49 -46.17 -16.88 -42.69
C ASN A 49 -46.89 -15.62 -43.19
N THR A 50 -46.23 -14.46 -43.09
CA THR A 50 -46.59 -13.25 -43.86
C THR A 50 -45.34 -12.41 -44.16
N GLY A 51 -45.02 -12.24 -45.43
CA GLY A 51 -44.08 -11.19 -45.87
C GLY A 51 -44.75 -9.82 -45.73
N GLY A 52 -44.28 -8.99 -44.80
CA GLY A 52 -44.87 -7.68 -44.50
C GLY A 52 -43.82 -6.58 -44.39
N THR A 53 -43.83 -5.66 -45.36
CA THR A 53 -42.84 -4.60 -45.61
C THR A 53 -42.60 -3.67 -44.41
N HIS A 54 -41.72 -4.07 -43.50
CA HIS A 54 -41.17 -3.16 -42.50
C HIS A 54 -40.08 -2.31 -43.16
N GLY A 55 -40.46 -1.13 -43.65
CA GLY A 55 -39.54 -0.05 -43.97
C GLY A 55 -38.89 0.48 -42.69
N GLY A 56 -37.95 -0.30 -42.14
CA GLY A 56 -37.52 -0.22 -40.75
C GLY A 56 -37.07 1.17 -40.32
N ASN A 57 -37.47 1.56 -39.09
CA ASN A 57 -37.21 2.85 -38.46
C ASN A 57 -35.72 3.21 -38.49
N THR A 58 -35.35 3.89 -39.58
CA THR A 58 -33.98 4.33 -39.85
C THR A 58 -33.97 5.85 -39.88
N MET A 59 -33.01 6.45 -39.18
CA MET A 59 -32.89 7.90 -39.04
C MET A 59 -31.81 8.44 -39.97
N GLY A 60 -32.01 9.67 -40.45
CA GLY A 60 -30.97 10.42 -41.15
C GLY A 60 -29.99 11.06 -40.15
N ILE A 61 -28.77 11.38 -40.60
CA ILE A 61 -27.77 11.98 -39.70
C ILE A 61 -28.18 13.36 -39.15
N GLY A 62 -28.92 14.16 -39.93
CA GLY A 62 -29.50 15.43 -39.46
C GLY A 62 -30.65 15.25 -38.48
N GLU A 63 -31.40 14.16 -38.61
CA GLU A 63 -32.47 13.80 -37.66
C GLU A 63 -31.89 13.33 -36.32
N LEU A 64 -30.83 12.51 -36.34
CA LEU A 64 -30.07 12.18 -35.12
C LEU A 64 -29.48 13.43 -34.48
N ALA A 65 -28.94 14.37 -35.26
CA ALA A 65 -28.44 15.66 -34.74
C ALA A 65 -29.57 16.43 -34.02
N GLY A 66 -30.73 16.60 -34.64
CA GLY A 66 -31.89 17.25 -34.01
C GLY A 66 -32.39 16.52 -32.76
N ARG A 67 -32.45 15.18 -32.77
CA ARG A 67 -32.91 14.36 -31.62
C ARG A 67 -31.89 14.20 -30.49
N THR A 68 -30.64 14.64 -30.68
CA THR A 68 -29.55 14.52 -29.68
C THR A 68 -28.88 15.84 -29.29
N GLY A 69 -29.03 16.91 -30.06
CA GLY A 69 -28.25 18.15 -29.90
C GLY A 69 -26.79 18.04 -30.36
N LEU A 70 -26.33 16.87 -30.82
CA LEU A 70 -24.96 16.69 -31.29
C LEU A 70 -24.75 17.30 -32.70
N PRO A 71 -23.64 18.02 -32.94
CA PRO A 71 -23.27 18.45 -34.28
C PRO A 71 -23.15 17.26 -35.24
N VAL A 72 -23.61 17.44 -36.49
CA VAL A 72 -23.50 16.42 -37.55
C VAL A 72 -22.06 15.92 -37.72
N LYS A 73 -21.06 16.80 -37.56
CA LYS A 73 -19.63 16.43 -37.58
C LYS A 73 -19.26 15.41 -36.50
N THR A 74 -19.81 15.55 -35.28
CA THR A 74 -19.57 14.64 -34.15
C THR A 74 -20.22 13.27 -34.40
N ILE A 75 -21.42 13.25 -34.99
CA ILE A 75 -22.11 11.99 -35.34
C ILE A 75 -21.38 11.28 -36.49
N ARG A 76 -20.87 12.02 -37.49
CA ARG A 76 -19.98 11.45 -38.53
C ARG A 76 -18.76 10.81 -37.88
N TYR A 77 -18.02 11.57 -37.06
CA TYR A 77 -16.83 11.07 -36.36
C TYR A 77 -17.09 9.79 -35.57
N TYR A 78 -18.15 9.72 -34.75
CA TYR A 78 -18.51 8.48 -34.03
C TYR A 78 -18.86 7.33 -34.98
N SER A 79 -19.44 7.60 -36.14
CA SER A 79 -19.70 6.58 -37.16
C SER A 79 -18.43 6.14 -37.89
N ASP A 80 -17.50 7.06 -38.14
CA ASP A 80 -16.20 6.81 -38.78
C ASP A 80 -15.27 5.95 -37.91
N ILE A 81 -15.35 6.08 -36.58
CA ILE A 81 -14.59 5.26 -35.61
C ILE A 81 -15.39 4.07 -35.04
N GLY A 82 -16.45 3.62 -35.72
CA GLY A 82 -17.21 2.40 -35.37
C GLY A 82 -18.12 2.50 -34.14
N LEU A 83 -18.04 3.59 -33.34
CA LEU A 83 -18.95 3.84 -32.21
C LEU A 83 -20.42 3.93 -32.63
N LEU A 84 -20.71 4.29 -33.89
CA LEU A 84 -22.07 4.34 -34.43
C LEU A 84 -22.14 3.61 -35.80
N PRO A 85 -22.40 2.29 -35.82
CA PRO A 85 -22.47 1.53 -37.07
C PRO A 85 -23.59 2.07 -37.97
N GLU A 86 -23.29 2.19 -39.26
CA GLU A 86 -24.30 2.49 -40.28
C GLU A 86 -25.17 1.24 -40.52
N SER A 87 -26.49 1.41 -40.57
CA SER A 87 -27.41 0.29 -40.89
C SER A 87 -27.68 0.16 -42.38
N ALA A 88 -27.57 1.27 -43.14
CA ALA A 88 -27.69 1.30 -44.59
C ALA A 88 -27.12 2.63 -45.14
N ARG A 89 -27.04 2.73 -46.47
CA ARG A 89 -26.95 4.02 -47.18
C ARG A 89 -28.14 4.18 -48.12
N THR A 90 -28.58 5.42 -48.33
CA THR A 90 -29.60 5.72 -49.35
C THR A 90 -28.99 5.58 -50.76
N PRO A 91 -29.81 5.48 -51.83
CA PRO A 91 -29.32 5.53 -53.21
C PRO A 91 -28.49 6.79 -53.52
N GLY A 92 -28.74 7.91 -52.84
CA GLY A 92 -27.93 9.14 -52.88
C GLY A 92 -26.69 9.13 -51.97
N GLY A 93 -26.27 7.97 -51.48
CA GLY A 93 -25.05 7.79 -50.66
C GLY A 93 -25.13 8.31 -49.21
N HIS A 94 -26.31 8.73 -48.72
CA HIS A 94 -26.45 9.28 -47.37
C HIS A 94 -26.51 8.15 -46.31
N ARG A 95 -25.75 8.29 -45.22
CA ARG A 95 -25.75 7.35 -44.10
C ARG A 95 -27.13 7.26 -43.43
N ARG A 96 -27.57 6.04 -43.15
CA ARG A 96 -28.78 5.71 -42.38
C ARG A 96 -28.37 4.89 -41.16
N TYR A 97 -29.08 5.11 -40.06
CA TYR A 97 -28.83 4.45 -38.78
C TYR A 97 -30.12 3.85 -38.25
N ALA A 98 -30.06 2.71 -37.57
CA ALA A 98 -31.24 2.05 -36.99
C ALA A 98 -31.73 2.74 -35.70
N ALA A 99 -32.86 2.28 -35.15
CA ALA A 99 -33.54 2.92 -34.03
C ALA A 99 -32.69 2.99 -32.73
N ASP A 100 -31.79 2.02 -32.54
CA ASP A 100 -30.85 1.91 -31.42
C ASP A 100 -29.76 3.00 -31.44
N ALA A 101 -29.49 3.62 -32.59
CA ALA A 101 -28.52 4.69 -32.73
C ALA A 101 -28.80 5.89 -31.80
N LEU A 102 -30.08 6.16 -31.50
CA LEU A 102 -30.47 7.25 -30.60
C LEU A 102 -30.14 6.95 -29.12
N PRO A 103 -30.55 5.82 -28.49
CA PRO A 103 -30.09 5.48 -27.16
C PRO A 103 -28.57 5.26 -27.08
N ARG A 104 -27.94 4.72 -28.12
CA ARG A 104 -26.48 4.56 -28.22
C ARG A 104 -25.74 5.91 -28.16
N LEU A 105 -26.16 6.89 -28.98
CA LEU A 105 -25.64 8.26 -28.90
C LEU A 105 -25.91 8.95 -27.55
N ARG A 106 -27.04 8.66 -26.89
CA ARG A 106 -27.34 9.19 -25.54
C ARG A 106 -26.45 8.57 -24.46
N LEU A 107 -26.11 7.28 -24.58
CA LEU A 107 -25.18 6.62 -23.66
C LEU A 107 -23.75 7.15 -23.83
N ILE A 108 -23.27 7.30 -25.06
CA ILE A 108 -21.97 7.93 -25.36
C ILE A 108 -21.91 9.35 -24.77
N GLN A 109 -22.96 10.16 -24.93
CA GLN A 109 -23.02 11.50 -24.33
C GLN A 109 -22.94 11.50 -22.81
N ARG A 110 -23.68 10.60 -22.13
CA ARG A 110 -23.65 10.49 -20.67
C ARG A 110 -22.25 10.12 -20.15
N LEU A 111 -21.59 9.15 -20.78
CA LEU A 111 -20.22 8.76 -20.43
C LEU A 111 -19.22 9.91 -20.71
N ARG A 112 -19.36 10.62 -21.83
CA ARG A 112 -18.53 11.80 -22.12
C ARG A 112 -18.75 12.96 -21.14
N ALA A 113 -19.97 13.14 -20.62
CA ALA A 113 -20.28 14.13 -19.59
C ALA A 113 -19.67 13.79 -18.22
N LEU A 114 -19.42 12.50 -17.94
CA LEU A 114 -18.65 12.01 -16.79
C LEU A 114 -17.11 12.06 -17.02
N GLY A 115 -16.65 12.66 -18.12
CA GLY A 115 -15.23 12.77 -18.47
C GLY A 115 -14.64 11.59 -19.23
N THR A 116 -15.25 10.39 -19.14
CA THR A 116 -14.75 9.11 -19.68
C THR A 116 -14.18 9.25 -21.09
N PRO A 117 -12.94 8.80 -21.36
CA PRO A 117 -12.30 8.94 -22.66
C PRO A 117 -12.97 8.05 -23.71
N ILE A 118 -12.99 8.52 -24.97
CA ILE A 118 -13.65 7.83 -26.08
C ILE A 118 -13.10 6.41 -26.29
N ALA A 119 -11.81 6.20 -26.07
CA ALA A 119 -11.15 4.90 -26.13
C ALA A 119 -11.66 3.89 -25.08
N ALA A 120 -12.12 4.35 -23.91
CA ALA A 120 -12.72 3.48 -22.89
C ALA A 120 -14.21 3.19 -23.14
N ILE A 121 -14.91 4.13 -23.80
CA ILE A 121 -16.30 3.97 -24.23
C ILE A 121 -16.43 2.91 -25.35
N ALA A 122 -15.46 2.84 -26.27
CA ALA A 122 -15.55 2.00 -27.47
C ALA A 122 -15.79 0.49 -27.19
N PRO A 123 -15.04 -0.20 -26.30
CA PRO A 123 -15.33 -1.60 -25.96
C PRO A 123 -16.74 -1.83 -25.39
N VAL A 124 -17.28 -0.87 -24.62
CA VAL A 124 -18.65 -0.96 -24.09
C VAL A 124 -19.69 -0.79 -25.20
N MET A 125 -19.41 0.04 -26.21
CA MET A 125 -20.26 0.15 -27.39
C MET A 125 -20.12 -1.05 -28.35
N ALA A 126 -19.00 -1.76 -28.33
CA ALA A 126 -18.80 -3.01 -29.08
C ALA A 126 -19.46 -4.23 -28.39
N GLY A 127 -19.77 -4.14 -27.10
CA GLY A 127 -20.25 -5.27 -26.29
C GLY A 127 -19.12 -6.14 -25.73
N GLU A 128 -17.86 -5.77 -25.99
CA GLU A 128 -16.63 -6.42 -25.48
C GLU A 128 -16.42 -6.21 -23.98
N ARG A 129 -17.13 -5.26 -23.38
CA ARG A 129 -17.05 -4.89 -21.96
C ARG A 129 -18.40 -4.43 -21.43
N SER A 130 -18.74 -4.80 -20.21
CA SER A 130 -19.92 -4.27 -19.51
C SER A 130 -19.71 -2.83 -19.04
N LEU A 131 -20.81 -2.12 -18.75
CA LEU A 131 -20.74 -0.81 -18.11
C LEU A 131 -20.12 -0.88 -16.70
N ALA A 132 -20.29 -2.00 -15.97
CA ALA A 132 -19.72 -2.18 -14.64
C ALA A 132 -18.18 -2.25 -14.67
N GLU A 133 -17.61 -3.03 -15.59
CA GLU A 133 -16.16 -3.13 -15.77
C GLU A 133 -15.54 -1.82 -16.28
N LEU A 134 -16.29 -1.00 -17.01
CA LEU A 134 -15.86 0.37 -17.33
C LEU A 134 -15.82 1.23 -16.06
N VAL A 135 -16.89 1.24 -15.26
CA VAL A 135 -16.95 2.05 -14.03
C VAL A 135 -15.84 1.69 -13.04
N VAL A 136 -15.54 0.40 -12.86
CA VAL A 136 -14.40 -0.04 -12.01
C VAL A 136 -13.08 0.51 -12.56
N ARG A 137 -12.79 0.32 -13.85
CA ARG A 137 -11.52 0.77 -14.46
C ARG A 137 -11.34 2.30 -14.45
N GLU A 138 -12.40 3.06 -14.65
CA GLU A 138 -12.36 4.53 -14.56
C GLU A 138 -12.20 4.99 -13.10
N LEU A 139 -12.81 4.29 -12.13
CA LEU A 139 -12.60 4.53 -10.71
C LEU A 139 -11.15 4.23 -10.29
N ASP A 140 -10.58 3.11 -10.72
CA ASP A 140 -9.17 2.74 -10.47
C ASP A 140 -8.22 3.83 -11.02
N ALA A 141 -8.47 4.30 -12.26
CA ALA A 141 -7.67 5.33 -12.91
C ALA A 141 -7.77 6.70 -12.20
N VAL A 142 -8.96 7.08 -11.74
CA VAL A 142 -9.17 8.32 -10.96
C VAL A 142 -8.55 8.21 -9.56
N GLN A 143 -8.59 7.03 -8.93
CA GLN A 143 -7.88 6.79 -7.68
C GLN A 143 -6.37 6.93 -7.84
N GLU A 144 -5.80 6.44 -8.95
CA GLU A 144 -4.35 6.56 -9.17
C GLU A 144 -3.92 8.01 -9.42
N GLN A 145 -4.68 8.75 -10.25
CA GLN A 145 -4.47 10.20 -10.41
C GLN A 145 -4.58 10.95 -9.08
N LEU A 146 -5.47 10.52 -8.16
CA LEU A 146 -5.58 11.09 -6.82
C LEU A 146 -4.37 10.73 -5.94
N ARG A 147 -3.83 9.50 -6.02
CA ARG A 147 -2.59 9.09 -5.32
C ARG A 147 -1.41 9.94 -5.77
N GLU A 148 -1.15 10.02 -7.08
CA GLU A 148 -0.08 10.85 -7.66
C GLU A 148 -0.20 12.33 -7.25
N ALA A 149 -1.40 12.91 -7.39
CA ALA A 149 -1.64 14.31 -7.07
C ALA A 149 -1.48 14.61 -5.57
N THR A 150 -1.95 13.70 -4.70
CA THR A 150 -1.83 13.84 -3.24
C THR A 150 -0.39 13.68 -2.79
N TRP A 151 0.33 12.67 -3.30
CA TRP A 151 1.78 12.51 -3.07
C TRP A 151 2.56 13.77 -3.48
N ARG A 152 2.31 14.29 -4.68
CA ARG A 152 2.95 15.53 -5.18
C ARG A 152 2.61 16.76 -4.31
N ARG A 153 1.37 16.87 -3.81
CA ARG A 153 0.96 17.94 -2.89
C ARG A 153 1.75 17.89 -1.58
N GLU A 154 1.95 16.70 -1.01
CA GLU A 154 2.71 16.51 0.22
C GLU A 154 4.23 16.66 0.03
N VAL A 155 4.79 16.26 -1.11
CA VAL A 155 6.18 16.57 -1.50
C VAL A 155 6.42 18.08 -1.50
N LEU A 156 5.48 18.86 -2.06
CA LEU A 156 5.57 20.32 -2.08
C LEU A 156 5.43 20.94 -0.69
N ARG A 157 4.48 20.48 0.14
CA ARG A 157 4.36 20.88 1.56
C ARG A 157 5.65 20.62 2.33
N ALA A 158 6.21 19.42 2.23
CA ALA A 158 7.46 19.06 2.90
C ALA A 158 8.64 19.96 2.53
N LEU A 159 8.63 20.59 1.34
CA LEU A 159 9.61 21.60 0.92
C LEU A 159 9.27 23.01 1.40
N ASP A 160 8.00 23.35 1.54
CA ASP A 160 7.55 24.65 2.05
C ASP A 160 7.82 24.77 3.56
N ASP A 161 7.44 23.73 4.33
CA ASP A 161 7.67 23.47 5.76
C ASP A 161 9.17 23.36 6.16
N CYS A 162 10.08 23.73 5.26
CA CYS A 162 11.53 23.58 5.39
C CYS A 162 12.20 24.97 5.47
N PRO A 163 13.08 25.23 6.45
CA PRO A 163 13.89 26.43 6.47
C PRO A 163 14.69 26.60 5.16
N ALA A 164 14.81 27.83 4.67
CA ALA A 164 15.51 28.15 3.42
C ALA A 164 16.91 27.49 3.26
N PRO A 165 17.80 27.42 4.29
CA PRO A 165 19.09 26.74 4.14
C PRO A 165 19.02 25.20 4.07
N GLU A 166 17.95 24.58 4.58
CA GLU A 166 17.75 23.12 4.47
C GLU A 166 17.08 22.71 3.15
N ARG A 167 16.25 23.60 2.57
CA ARG A 167 15.39 23.31 1.41
C ARG A 167 16.14 22.67 0.22
N PRO A 168 17.37 23.07 -0.16
CA PRO A 168 18.12 22.39 -1.23
C PRO A 168 18.42 20.92 -0.92
N ARG A 169 18.80 20.60 0.32
CA ARG A 169 19.08 19.22 0.76
C ARG A 169 17.80 18.39 0.78
N ARG A 170 16.68 18.97 1.22
CA ARG A 170 15.37 18.30 1.23
C ARG A 170 14.84 18.09 -0.19
N LEU A 171 15.11 19.02 -1.12
CA LEU A 171 14.83 18.86 -2.55
C LEU A 171 15.61 17.70 -3.18
N THR A 172 16.93 17.59 -2.93
CA THR A 172 17.71 16.44 -3.42
C THR A 172 17.22 15.10 -2.85
N LEU A 173 16.78 15.09 -1.59
CA LEU A 173 16.23 13.90 -0.95
C LEU A 173 14.88 13.47 -1.58
N LEU A 174 13.95 14.41 -1.74
CA LEU A 174 12.62 14.14 -2.27
C LEU A 174 12.63 13.86 -3.78
N ALA A 175 13.40 14.61 -4.58
CA ALA A 175 13.57 14.36 -6.01
C ALA A 175 14.36 13.07 -6.32
N GLY A 176 14.98 12.45 -5.30
CA GLY A 176 15.53 11.11 -5.41
C GLY A 176 14.46 10.00 -5.42
N VAL A 177 13.20 10.32 -5.11
CA VAL A 177 12.04 9.42 -5.24
C VAL A 177 11.21 9.85 -6.45
N GLY A 178 11.07 8.99 -7.46
CA GLY A 178 10.25 9.28 -8.64
C GLY A 178 8.76 9.20 -8.31
N SER A 179 8.33 8.03 -7.89
CA SER A 179 6.97 7.70 -7.44
C SER A 179 6.97 7.12 -6.02
N PRO A 180 5.83 7.10 -5.29
CA PRO A 180 5.70 6.33 -4.05
C PRO A 180 6.09 4.86 -4.21
N ASP A 181 5.77 4.26 -5.35
CA ASP A 181 6.09 2.86 -5.66
C ASP A 181 7.59 2.64 -5.85
N ASP A 182 8.33 3.56 -6.50
CA ASP A 182 9.81 3.48 -6.62
C ASP A 182 10.48 3.36 -5.25
N ALA A 183 9.98 4.08 -4.24
CA ALA A 183 10.48 4.01 -2.88
C ALA A 183 10.24 2.62 -2.26
N HIS A 184 9.00 2.13 -2.31
CA HIS A 184 8.64 0.79 -1.83
C HIS A 184 9.44 -0.31 -2.55
N ASP A 185 9.50 -0.26 -3.87
CA ASP A 185 10.11 -1.27 -4.72
C ASP A 185 11.66 -1.26 -4.58
N ARG A 186 12.27 -0.10 -4.30
CA ARG A 186 13.69 -0.02 -3.88
C ARG A 186 13.91 -0.65 -2.50
N LEU A 187 12.99 -0.48 -1.57
CA LEU A 187 13.08 -1.09 -0.23
C LEU A 187 12.93 -2.62 -0.32
N VAL A 188 12.00 -3.12 -1.14
CA VAL A 188 11.87 -4.56 -1.46
C VAL A 188 13.14 -5.10 -2.10
N ARG A 189 13.72 -4.40 -3.09
CA ARG A 189 15.03 -4.76 -3.68
C ARG A 189 16.15 -4.79 -2.63
N TYR A 190 16.20 -3.81 -1.74
CA TYR A 190 17.19 -3.76 -0.65
C TYR A 190 17.04 -4.96 0.30
N TRP A 191 15.83 -5.26 0.79
CA TRP A 191 15.63 -6.38 1.72
C TRP A 191 15.83 -7.75 1.07
N ARG A 192 15.42 -7.95 -0.18
CA ARG A 192 15.75 -9.16 -0.95
C ARG A 192 17.26 -9.39 -1.10
N TRP A 193 18.05 -8.32 -1.16
CA TRP A 193 19.52 -8.40 -1.16
C TRP A 193 20.11 -8.54 0.26
N ALA A 194 19.49 -7.93 1.27
CA ALA A 194 19.97 -7.92 2.66
C ALA A 194 19.77 -9.24 3.42
N LEU A 195 18.77 -10.05 3.02
CA LEU A 195 18.45 -11.29 3.73
C LEU A 195 19.44 -12.41 3.40
N PRO A 196 19.72 -13.33 4.35
CA PRO A 196 20.70 -14.39 4.13
C PRO A 196 20.20 -15.41 3.11
N ALA A 197 21.08 -15.86 2.20
CA ALA A 197 20.72 -16.75 1.10
C ALA A 197 20.16 -18.14 1.53
N GLY A 198 20.42 -18.56 2.77
CA GLY A 198 19.87 -19.80 3.35
C GLY A 198 18.45 -19.66 3.93
N LEU A 199 17.83 -18.47 3.89
CA LEU A 199 16.53 -18.23 4.50
C LEU A 199 15.38 -18.80 3.64
N PRO A 200 14.48 -19.65 4.17
CA PRO A 200 13.37 -20.21 3.40
C PRO A 200 12.47 -19.14 2.77
N ARG A 201 12.09 -19.30 1.50
CA ARG A 201 11.38 -18.26 0.71
C ARG A 201 10.14 -17.67 1.40
N ARG A 202 9.34 -18.49 2.11
CA ARG A 202 8.17 -18.01 2.89
C ARG A 202 8.57 -17.08 4.03
N LEU A 203 9.61 -17.46 4.78
CA LEU A 203 10.14 -16.67 5.91
C LEU A 203 10.83 -15.39 5.40
N ALA A 204 11.58 -15.47 4.31
CA ALA A 204 12.16 -14.30 3.66
C ALA A 204 11.10 -13.29 3.20
N GLN A 205 9.98 -13.76 2.61
CA GLN A 205 8.88 -12.88 2.21
C GLN A 205 8.20 -12.25 3.43
N ALA A 206 7.90 -13.02 4.48
CA ALA A 206 7.31 -12.47 5.71
C ALA A 206 8.19 -11.39 6.37
N VAL A 207 9.52 -11.53 6.33
CA VAL A 207 10.44 -10.47 6.80
C VAL A 207 10.43 -9.24 5.89
N ILE A 208 10.28 -9.41 4.57
CA ILE A 208 10.13 -8.28 3.63
C ILE A 208 8.81 -7.54 3.89
N ASP A 209 7.70 -8.26 3.95
CA ASP A 209 6.35 -7.71 4.16
C ASP A 209 6.26 -6.98 5.52
N GLY A 210 6.95 -7.53 6.53
CA GLY A 210 7.05 -6.92 7.86
C GLY A 210 8.06 -5.78 7.97
N ALA A 211 9.08 -5.68 7.11
CA ALA A 211 10.14 -4.67 7.24
C ALA A 211 10.07 -3.52 6.23
N VAL A 212 9.36 -3.70 5.12
CA VAL A 212 9.14 -2.67 4.12
C VAL A 212 7.77 -2.04 4.33
N PRO A 213 7.69 -0.73 4.68
CA PRO A 213 6.39 -0.08 4.74
C PRO A 213 5.79 0.05 3.34
N ALA A 214 4.47 -0.15 3.25
CA ALA A 214 3.70 0.19 2.07
C ALA A 214 3.72 1.71 1.82
N PRO A 215 3.42 2.18 0.59
CA PRO A 215 2.99 3.55 0.37
C PRO A 215 1.80 3.89 1.30
N PRO A 216 1.81 5.03 2.00
CA PRO A 216 0.68 5.45 2.82
C PRO A 216 -0.53 5.77 1.94
N ALA A 217 -1.70 5.19 2.25
CA ALA A 217 -2.93 5.40 1.48
C ALA A 217 -3.44 6.85 1.51
N ASP A 218 -3.17 7.57 2.61
CA ASP A 218 -3.27 9.02 2.71
C ASP A 218 -1.90 9.56 3.14
N PRO A 219 -1.06 10.08 2.21
CA PRO A 219 0.24 10.61 2.56
C PRO A 219 0.12 11.95 3.30
N THR A 220 1.10 12.21 4.16
CA THR A 220 1.39 13.53 4.74
C THR A 220 2.83 13.95 4.40
N ALA A 221 3.13 15.25 4.47
CA ALA A 221 4.49 15.77 4.33
C ALA A 221 5.53 15.01 5.19
N ALA A 222 5.15 14.56 6.40
CA ALA A 222 6.01 13.78 7.29
C ALA A 222 6.25 12.33 6.78
N THR A 223 5.19 11.61 6.38
CA THR A 223 5.33 10.23 5.87
C THR A 223 6.05 10.19 4.53
N VAL A 224 5.87 11.20 3.68
CA VAL A 224 6.62 11.38 2.42
C VAL A 224 8.10 11.59 2.69
N LEU A 225 8.47 12.46 3.63
CA LEU A 225 9.85 12.70 4.01
C LEU A 225 10.51 11.45 4.62
N ALA A 226 9.78 10.70 5.44
CA ALA A 226 10.24 9.44 6.02
C ALA A 226 10.49 8.36 4.95
N HIS A 227 9.57 8.21 3.98
CA HIS A 227 9.76 7.33 2.81
C HIS A 227 10.97 7.74 1.97
N ALA A 228 11.20 9.04 1.77
CA ALA A 228 12.38 9.52 1.05
C ALA A 228 13.69 9.27 1.81
N GLU A 229 13.71 9.38 3.14
CA GLU A 229 14.86 8.94 3.95
C GLU A 229 15.08 7.43 3.88
N LEU A 230 14.02 6.61 3.89
CA LEU A 230 14.12 5.15 3.69
C LEU A 230 14.69 4.82 2.31
N HIS A 231 14.18 5.45 1.25
CA HIS A 231 14.70 5.30 -0.12
C HIS A 231 16.18 5.68 -0.21
N ALA A 232 16.58 6.81 0.40
CA ALA A 232 17.97 7.25 0.42
C ALA A 232 18.88 6.31 1.23
N LEU A 233 18.41 5.76 2.36
CA LEU A 233 19.12 4.72 3.13
C LEU A 233 19.32 3.46 2.29
N ALA A 234 18.27 2.94 1.67
CA ALA A 234 18.30 1.77 0.77
C ALA A 234 19.08 2.02 -0.55
N THR A 235 19.35 3.28 -0.87
CA THR A 235 20.14 3.68 -2.04
C THR A 235 21.63 3.86 -1.72
N ALA A 236 21.97 4.43 -0.56
CA ALA A 236 23.34 4.63 -0.10
C ALA A 236 23.98 3.39 0.57
N ALA A 237 23.29 2.24 0.57
CA ALA A 237 23.73 1.01 1.21
C ALA A 237 24.85 0.29 0.43
N ASP A 238 26.09 0.70 0.67
CA ASP A 238 27.30 -0.04 0.26
C ASP A 238 27.34 -1.45 0.91
N ARG A 239 27.71 -2.46 0.11
CA ARG A 239 27.96 -3.86 0.53
C ARG A 239 28.83 -3.96 1.80
N ARG A 240 29.75 -3.01 2.02
CA ARG A 240 30.66 -3.00 3.18
C ARG A 240 30.01 -2.56 4.50
N ARG A 241 28.81 -1.97 4.47
CA ARG A 241 28.16 -1.33 5.64
C ARG A 241 27.02 -2.14 6.25
N GLN A 242 26.46 -3.08 5.50
CA GLN A 242 25.47 -4.02 6.02
C GLN A 242 26.12 -4.89 7.11
N PRO A 243 25.42 -5.23 8.22
CA PRO A 243 25.86 -6.35 9.03
C PRO A 243 25.86 -7.61 8.15
N GLN A 244 26.95 -8.38 8.16
CA GLN A 244 26.88 -9.74 7.64
C GLN A 244 25.75 -10.48 8.38
N PRO A 245 25.07 -11.45 7.73
CA PRO A 245 24.25 -12.41 8.44
C PRO A 245 24.98 -12.89 9.70
N HIS A 246 24.28 -12.89 10.83
CA HIS A 246 24.76 -13.53 12.04
C HIS A 246 25.25 -14.94 11.65
N GLN A 247 26.45 -15.35 12.08
CA GLN A 247 27.01 -16.67 11.75
C GLN A 247 26.34 -17.77 12.59
N VAL A 248 25.02 -17.83 12.53
CA VAL A 248 24.17 -18.83 13.15
C VAL A 248 24.26 -20.12 12.34
N GLY A 249 24.37 -21.27 13.01
CA GLY A 249 24.22 -22.57 12.36
C GLY A 249 22.82 -22.74 11.73
N ASP A 250 21.78 -22.26 12.43
CA ASP A 250 20.41 -22.21 11.92
C ASP A 250 19.87 -20.77 11.85
N VAL A 251 20.01 -20.17 10.66
CA VAL A 251 19.47 -18.85 10.33
C VAL A 251 17.93 -18.87 10.24
N ALA A 252 17.29 -19.99 9.91
CA ALA A 252 15.85 -20.06 9.77
C ALA A 252 15.15 -19.98 11.15
N SER A 253 15.62 -20.73 12.14
CA SER A 253 15.10 -20.64 13.52
C SER A 253 15.31 -19.27 14.15
N PHE A 254 16.39 -18.54 13.80
CA PHE A 254 16.57 -17.16 14.25
C PHE A 254 15.47 -16.23 13.75
N TYR A 255 15.29 -16.16 12.42
CA TYR A 255 14.32 -15.24 11.84
C TYR A 255 12.88 -15.62 12.18
N ALA A 256 12.57 -16.92 12.34
CA ALA A 256 11.29 -17.37 12.88
C ALA A 256 11.08 -16.84 14.31
N GLY A 257 12.00 -17.13 15.24
CA GLY A 257 11.89 -16.68 16.64
C GLY A 257 11.87 -15.16 16.84
N LEU A 258 12.46 -14.40 15.90
CA LEU A 258 12.34 -12.95 15.82
C LEU A 258 10.93 -12.51 15.41
N LEU A 259 10.34 -13.11 14.36
CA LEU A 259 8.97 -12.80 13.95
C LEU A 259 7.97 -13.17 15.05
N ASP A 260 8.13 -14.34 15.69
CA ASP A 260 7.31 -14.77 16.82
C ASP A 260 7.37 -13.75 17.97
N ALA A 261 8.58 -13.29 18.33
CA ALA A 261 8.76 -12.25 19.35
C ALA A 261 8.12 -10.91 18.94
N CYS A 262 8.11 -10.58 17.65
CA CYS A 262 7.44 -9.38 17.13
C CYS A 262 5.92 -9.50 17.09
N ALA A 263 5.36 -10.69 16.80
CA ALA A 263 3.93 -10.96 16.89
C ALA A 263 3.44 -10.79 18.34
N LEU A 264 4.12 -11.46 19.29
CA LEU A 264 3.85 -11.32 20.73
C LEU A 264 3.97 -9.86 21.20
N ALA A 265 4.97 -9.11 20.73
CA ALA A 265 5.12 -7.69 21.04
C ALA A 265 4.00 -6.83 20.42
N GLY A 266 3.51 -7.18 19.22
CA GLY A 266 2.36 -6.56 18.58
C GLY A 266 1.06 -6.78 19.38
N GLU A 267 0.76 -8.03 19.74
CA GLU A 267 -0.35 -8.37 20.65
C GLU A 267 -0.25 -7.62 21.99
N ALA A 268 0.96 -7.51 22.53
CA ALA A 268 1.21 -6.84 23.81
C ALA A 268 1.10 -5.30 23.75
N LEU A 269 1.29 -4.71 22.56
CA LEU A 269 0.99 -3.29 22.29
C LEU A 269 -0.52 -3.07 22.15
N VAL A 270 -1.22 -3.87 21.32
CA VAL A 270 -2.67 -3.77 21.11
C VAL A 270 -3.47 -3.99 22.41
N SER A 271 -3.06 -4.96 23.23
CA SER A 271 -3.71 -5.27 24.52
C SER A 271 -3.23 -4.41 25.70
N GLY A 272 -2.14 -3.65 25.53
CA GLY A 272 -1.45 -2.93 26.61
C GLY A 272 -0.88 -3.82 27.73
N CYS A 273 -1.05 -5.15 27.68
CA CYS A 273 -0.82 -6.06 28.79
C CYS A 273 0.66 -6.10 29.23
N PRO A 274 0.99 -5.86 30.53
CA PRO A 274 2.36 -5.94 31.03
C PRO A 274 2.97 -7.35 30.92
N GLU A 275 2.17 -8.39 31.14
CA GLU A 275 2.64 -9.78 31.12
C GLU A 275 3.00 -10.23 29.71
N ARG A 276 2.14 -9.97 28.72
CA ARG A 276 2.44 -10.21 27.29
C ARG A 276 3.67 -9.42 26.82
N ARG A 277 3.90 -8.21 27.35
CA ARG A 277 5.14 -7.44 27.09
C ARG A 277 6.38 -8.14 27.65
N ALA A 278 6.28 -8.74 28.84
CA ALA A 278 7.37 -9.51 29.45
C ALA A 278 7.59 -10.86 28.73
N GLU A 279 6.54 -11.50 28.25
CA GLU A 279 6.58 -12.72 27.44
C GLU A 279 7.30 -12.49 26.10
N ALA A 280 6.90 -11.46 25.36
CA ALA A 280 7.54 -11.08 24.09
C ALA A 280 9.03 -10.79 24.26
N LEU A 281 9.40 -10.03 25.30
CA LEU A 281 10.79 -9.78 25.69
C LEU A 281 11.52 -11.09 26.03
N GLY A 282 10.86 -12.01 26.74
CA GLY A 282 11.40 -13.34 27.05
C GLY A 282 11.65 -14.17 25.79
N HIS A 283 10.72 -14.15 24.82
CA HIS A 283 10.90 -14.84 23.54
C HIS A 283 12.08 -14.27 22.75
N PHE A 284 12.18 -12.94 22.69
CA PHE A 284 13.27 -12.22 22.05
C PHE A 284 14.63 -12.57 22.66
N VAL A 285 14.77 -12.49 23.99
CA VAL A 285 16.03 -12.81 24.68
C VAL A 285 16.41 -14.27 24.48
N ARG A 286 15.48 -15.23 24.63
CA ARG A 286 15.75 -16.66 24.39
C ARG A 286 16.17 -16.94 22.94
N THR A 287 15.58 -16.23 21.98
CA THR A 287 15.94 -16.34 20.55
C THR A 287 17.39 -15.91 20.30
N TYR A 288 17.85 -14.82 20.91
CA TYR A 288 19.26 -14.42 20.84
C TYR A 288 20.17 -15.39 21.63
N ALA A 289 19.78 -15.83 22.83
CA ALA A 289 20.61 -16.67 23.69
C ALA A 289 20.97 -18.00 23.01
N ARG A 290 19.99 -18.68 22.39
CA ARG A 290 20.17 -19.93 21.62
C ARG A 290 21.22 -19.83 20.50
N ILE A 291 21.44 -18.63 19.95
CA ILE A 291 22.32 -18.40 18.79
C ILE A 291 23.76 -18.25 19.23
N ASP A 292 23.99 -17.51 20.32
CA ASP A 292 25.30 -17.36 20.93
C ASP A 292 25.70 -18.60 21.74
N GLY A 293 24.87 -19.64 21.79
CA GLY A 293 25.08 -20.86 22.59
C GLY A 293 24.94 -20.66 24.10
N HIS A 294 24.15 -19.67 24.52
CA HIS A 294 23.98 -19.23 25.90
C HIS A 294 22.55 -19.49 26.42
N ASP A 295 22.42 -19.59 27.75
CA ASP A 295 21.13 -19.53 28.45
C ASP A 295 20.64 -18.09 28.69
N ASP A 296 19.33 -17.95 28.92
CA ASP A 296 18.67 -16.70 29.32
C ASP A 296 19.03 -16.28 30.75
N THR A 297 20.28 -15.83 30.92
CA THR A 297 20.85 -15.44 32.21
C THR A 297 20.83 -13.92 32.42
N PRO A 298 20.89 -13.43 33.68
CA PRO A 298 21.07 -12.01 33.96
C PRO A 298 22.34 -11.41 33.34
N ALA A 299 23.39 -12.21 33.16
CA ALA A 299 24.62 -11.81 32.47
C ALA A 299 24.39 -11.64 30.96
N PHE A 300 23.70 -12.59 30.31
CA PHE A 300 23.33 -12.49 28.90
C PHE A 300 22.41 -11.30 28.63
N ARG A 301 21.39 -11.07 29.48
CA ARG A 301 20.51 -9.89 29.40
C ARG A 301 21.28 -8.56 29.54
N ALA A 302 22.30 -8.51 30.39
CA ALA A 302 23.18 -7.34 30.50
C ALA A 302 24.03 -7.13 29.24
N HIS A 303 24.56 -8.21 28.65
CA HIS A 303 25.28 -8.17 27.37
C HIS A 303 24.38 -7.67 26.23
N LEU A 304 23.18 -8.24 26.07
CA LEU A 304 22.22 -7.86 25.05
C LEU A 304 21.78 -6.38 25.20
N ARG A 305 21.56 -5.91 26.43
CA ARG A 305 21.30 -4.49 26.72
C ARG A 305 22.47 -3.59 26.30
N ALA A 306 23.72 -4.01 26.54
CA ALA A 306 24.90 -3.28 26.11
C ALA A 306 25.07 -3.28 24.57
N LEU A 307 24.77 -4.40 23.90
CA LEU A 307 24.78 -4.52 22.44
C LEU A 307 23.79 -3.54 21.79
N PHE A 308 22.55 -3.49 22.29
CA PHE A 308 21.52 -2.59 21.75
C PHE A 308 21.84 -1.12 22.05
N ARG A 309 22.33 -0.79 23.26
CA ARG A 309 22.86 0.56 23.60
C ARG A 309 24.09 0.99 22.78
N ARG A 310 24.86 0.03 22.26
CA ARG A 310 25.94 0.30 21.29
C ARG A 310 25.39 0.57 19.89
N GLY A 311 24.27 -0.06 19.52
CA GLY A 311 23.54 0.16 18.26
C GLY A 311 22.78 1.49 18.16
N THR A 312 22.35 2.06 19.29
CA THR A 312 21.66 3.37 19.38
C THR A 312 22.58 4.59 19.20
N ARG A 313 23.87 4.40 18.93
CA ARG A 313 24.77 5.53 18.62
C ARG A 313 24.28 6.24 17.35
N ALA A 314 24.27 7.58 17.40
CA ALA A 314 23.75 8.42 16.34
C ALA A 314 24.37 8.08 14.97
N GLY A 315 23.52 7.95 13.95
CA GLY A 315 23.93 7.66 12.57
C GLY A 315 23.94 6.18 12.16
N SER A 316 23.66 5.22 13.05
CA SER A 316 23.60 3.80 12.63
C SER A 316 22.45 3.53 11.66
N PHE A 317 22.69 2.68 10.64
CA PHE A 317 21.71 2.40 9.58
C PHE A 317 20.40 1.86 10.16
N SER A 318 20.47 0.82 11.00
CA SER A 318 19.28 0.14 11.52
C SER A 318 18.43 1.03 12.41
N LEU A 319 19.05 1.90 13.22
CA LEU A 319 18.33 2.88 14.05
C LEU A 319 17.55 3.87 13.17
N ARG A 320 18.22 4.44 12.16
CA ARG A 320 17.60 5.37 11.23
C ARG A 320 16.49 4.70 10.40
N TYR A 321 16.74 3.48 9.92
CA TYR A 321 15.76 2.71 9.16
C TYR A 321 14.48 2.49 9.96
N TRP A 322 14.58 1.87 11.15
CA TRP A 322 13.39 1.55 11.94
C TRP A 322 12.67 2.79 12.46
N ARG A 323 13.39 3.89 12.77
CA ARG A 323 12.77 5.18 13.13
C ARG A 323 11.93 5.76 11.97
N GLN A 324 12.45 5.76 10.74
CA GLN A 324 11.69 6.29 9.60
C GLN A 324 10.57 5.33 9.16
N ALA A 325 10.76 4.02 9.28
CA ALA A 325 9.69 3.06 9.03
C ALA A 325 8.54 3.22 10.05
N LEU A 326 8.85 3.45 11.33
CA LEU A 326 7.86 3.79 12.36
C LEU A 326 7.13 5.11 12.07
N ALA A 327 7.84 6.11 11.54
CA ALA A 327 7.24 7.38 11.11
C ALA A 327 6.31 7.25 9.89
N VAL A 328 6.41 6.16 9.10
CA VAL A 328 5.45 5.81 8.04
C VAL A 328 4.28 4.98 8.56
N THR A 329 4.53 3.99 9.44
CA THR A 329 3.50 3.03 9.87
C THR A 329 2.75 3.41 11.15
N GLY A 330 3.20 4.43 11.87
CA GLY A 330 2.71 4.79 13.20
C GLY A 330 3.32 3.95 14.32
N GLU A 331 3.21 4.46 15.56
CA GLU A 331 3.72 3.81 16.77
C GLU A 331 2.79 2.70 17.31
N ALA A 332 1.50 2.78 17.00
CA ALA A 332 0.52 1.77 17.37
C ALA A 332 0.33 0.77 16.20
N PRO A 333 0.60 -0.53 16.39
CA PRO A 333 0.32 -1.52 15.36
C PRO A 333 -1.21 -1.70 15.20
N SER A 334 -1.67 -1.79 13.95
CA SER A 334 -3.06 -2.14 13.62
C SER A 334 -3.52 -3.41 14.37
N PRO A 335 -4.79 -3.56 14.78
CA PRO A 335 -5.29 -4.81 15.35
C PRO A 335 -5.05 -6.06 14.47
N SER A 336 -4.93 -5.90 13.14
CA SER A 336 -4.54 -6.98 12.22
C SER A 336 -3.09 -7.48 12.40
N ALA A 337 -2.22 -6.68 13.03
CA ALA A 337 -0.83 -7.06 13.32
C ALA A 337 -0.71 -8.15 14.40
N ALA A 338 -1.74 -8.34 15.23
CA ALA A 338 -1.81 -9.41 16.23
C ALA A 338 -1.70 -10.82 15.61
N SER A 339 -2.01 -10.97 14.31
CA SER A 339 -1.87 -12.22 13.56
C SER A 339 -0.46 -12.46 12.98
N GLY A 340 0.55 -11.67 13.37
CA GLY A 340 1.90 -11.71 12.78
C GLY A 340 1.99 -11.15 11.35
N GLN A 341 0.91 -10.51 10.87
CA GLN A 341 0.75 -9.98 9.50
C GLN A 341 0.94 -8.45 9.42
N GLY A 342 1.46 -7.84 10.48
CA GLY A 342 1.67 -6.39 10.58
C GLY A 342 3.13 -5.97 10.42
N HIS A 343 3.33 -4.67 10.21
CA HIS A 343 4.67 -4.10 10.07
C HIS A 343 5.45 -4.15 11.40
N LEU A 344 6.71 -4.57 11.32
CA LEU A 344 7.58 -4.90 12.46
C LEU A 344 8.12 -3.67 13.19
N ALA A 345 8.01 -2.46 12.63
CA ALA A 345 8.60 -1.26 13.21
C ALA A 345 8.16 -1.00 14.67
N ALA A 346 6.85 -1.04 14.95
CA ALA A 346 6.33 -0.81 16.30
C ALA A 346 6.68 -1.96 17.29
N PRO A 347 6.48 -3.24 16.95
CA PRO A 347 7.01 -4.37 17.73
C PRO A 347 8.51 -4.28 18.04
N LEU A 348 9.34 -3.99 17.02
CA LEU A 348 10.79 -3.86 17.19
C LEU A 348 11.16 -2.62 18.00
N ALA A 349 10.42 -1.51 17.89
CA ALA A 349 10.60 -0.34 18.75
C ALA A 349 10.36 -0.68 20.22
N ALA A 350 9.27 -1.40 20.52
CA ALA A 350 8.92 -1.83 21.88
C ALA A 350 9.97 -2.81 22.44
N LEU A 351 10.34 -3.85 21.69
CA LEU A 351 11.38 -4.81 22.10
C LEU A 351 12.75 -4.13 22.29
N HIS A 352 13.12 -3.24 21.37
CA HIS A 352 14.34 -2.44 21.48
C HIS A 352 14.33 -1.56 22.74
N GLN A 353 13.23 -0.87 23.03
CA GLN A 353 13.08 -0.02 24.22
C GLN A 353 13.12 -0.85 25.51
N GLN A 354 12.51 -2.03 25.53
CA GLN A 354 12.55 -2.96 26.67
C GLN A 354 13.98 -3.47 26.95
N VAL A 355 14.72 -3.87 25.91
CA VAL A 355 16.11 -4.36 26.03
C VAL A 355 17.06 -3.22 26.41
N SER A 356 17.09 -2.14 25.63
CA SER A 356 18.06 -1.04 25.80
C SER A 356 17.70 -0.07 26.93
N GLY A 357 16.41 0.17 27.20
CA GLY A 357 15.93 1.32 27.96
C GLY A 357 15.95 2.64 27.19
N LEU A 358 16.05 2.62 25.85
CA LEU A 358 16.07 3.79 24.97
C LEU A 358 15.01 3.64 23.87
N SER A 359 14.18 4.66 23.65
CA SER A 359 13.22 4.66 22.53
C SER A 359 13.94 4.86 21.19
N LEU A 360 13.41 4.26 20.11
CA LEU A 360 13.82 4.58 18.74
C LEU A 360 13.40 6.01 18.31
N THR A 361 12.39 6.58 18.98
CA THR A 361 11.84 7.92 18.70
C THR A 361 12.45 9.02 19.58
N ALA A 362 13.28 8.66 20.56
CA ALA A 362 14.01 9.64 21.36
C ALA A 362 15.00 10.38 20.46
N ASN A 363 14.70 11.66 20.16
CA ASN A 363 15.54 12.50 19.33
C ASN A 363 16.79 12.90 20.15
N THR A 364 17.88 12.16 19.99
CA THR A 364 19.20 12.50 20.54
C THR A 364 19.75 13.71 19.79
N GLY A 365 19.53 14.90 20.35
CA GLY A 365 20.20 16.14 19.97
C GLY A 365 21.68 16.15 20.34
#